data_AF-A0A968Z6K5-F1
#
_entry.id   AF-A0A968Z6K5-F1
#
_cell.length_a   1.000
_cell.length_b   1.000
_cell.length_c   1.000
_cell.angle_alpha   90.00
_cell.angle_beta   90.00
_cell.angle_gamma   90.00
#
_symmetry.space_group_name_H-M   'P 1'
#
loop_
_entity.id
_entity.type
_entity.pdbx_description
1 polymer ?
#
loop_
_entity_poly.entity_id
_entity_poly.type
_entity_poly.pdbx_seq_one_letter_code
_entity_poly.pdbx_strand_id
1 'polypeptide(L)'
;MAENGNGKVWKPDVNSRQLSAEIETLKLINIEQFLDQTREFTSDSLKEWLEQLILWRHDLKTVLGMSINPERDTPIAVAQRLLGLLGLKMECIGQRGGRSEKRPRVYRGCNINPDDRQAIFERWLKRDAKKYCDGSVHAPSNNI
;
A
#
# COMPACT_ATOMS: atom_id res chain seq x y z
N MET A 1 -47.75 19.16 -21.13
CA MET A 1 -47.64 17.84 -20.47
C MET A 1 -46.16 17.58 -20.26
N ALA A 2 -45.68 17.79 -19.03
CA ALA A 2 -44.30 17.50 -18.65
C ALA A 2 -44.36 16.31 -17.68
N GLU A 3 -43.76 15.18 -18.06
CA GLU A 3 -43.68 14.01 -17.20
C GLU A 3 -42.61 14.26 -16.12
N ASN A 4 -43.03 14.20 -14.87
CA ASN A 4 -42.17 14.33 -13.71
C ASN A 4 -41.23 13.13 -13.63
N GLY A 5 -39.94 13.36 -13.86
CA GLY A 5 -38.88 12.42 -13.53
C GLY A 5 -39.00 11.98 -12.07
N ASN A 6 -39.18 10.67 -11.88
CA ASN A 6 -39.58 10.02 -10.64
C ASN A 6 -38.49 10.08 -9.55
N GLY A 7 -38.22 11.26 -8.99
CA GLY A 7 -37.63 11.48 -7.66
C GLY A 7 -36.30 10.80 -7.33
N LYS A 8 -35.62 10.19 -8.30
CA LYS A 8 -34.29 9.61 -8.10
C LYS A 8 -33.27 10.73 -8.20
N VAL A 9 -33.19 11.47 -7.09
CA VAL A 9 -32.00 12.20 -6.67
C VAL A 9 -30.82 11.30 -6.98
N TRP A 10 -29.94 11.81 -7.84
CA TRP A 10 -28.65 11.25 -8.21
C TRP A 10 -28.17 10.23 -7.17
N LYS A 11 -28.21 8.93 -7.52
CA LYS A 11 -27.43 7.97 -6.77
C LYS A 11 -26.00 8.29 -7.15
N PRO A 12 -25.13 8.75 -6.22
CA PRO A 12 -23.71 8.70 -6.51
C PRO A 12 -23.46 7.27 -6.93
N ASP A 13 -22.98 7.08 -8.15
CA ASP A 13 -22.32 5.85 -8.52
C ASP A 13 -21.10 5.80 -7.59
N VAL A 14 -21.28 5.26 -6.39
CA VAL A 14 -20.19 4.97 -5.48
C VAL A 14 -19.42 3.91 -6.21
N ASN A 15 -18.45 4.37 -6.98
CA ASN A 15 -17.71 3.57 -7.94
C ASN A 15 -17.24 2.31 -7.21
N SER A 16 -17.68 1.15 -7.66
CA SER A 16 -17.32 -0.16 -7.08
C SER A 16 -15.81 -0.43 -7.04
N ARG A 17 -15.00 0.48 -7.61
CA ARG A 17 -13.54 0.51 -7.61
C ARG A 17 -12.97 1.73 -6.87
N GLN A 18 -13.63 2.20 -5.82
CA GLN A 18 -13.17 3.37 -5.08
C GLN A 18 -11.87 3.04 -4.33
N LEU A 19 -10.74 3.41 -4.93
CA LEU A 19 -9.40 3.22 -4.37
C LEU A 19 -9.22 3.89 -3.01
N SER A 20 -10.07 4.88 -2.65
CA SER A 20 -9.97 5.53 -1.33
C SER A 20 -10.25 4.56 -0.20
N ALA A 21 -11.23 3.65 -0.34
CA ALA A 21 -11.55 2.67 0.69
C ALA A 21 -10.38 1.68 0.88
N GLU A 22 -9.76 1.23 -0.22
CA GLU A 22 -8.56 0.40 -0.19
C GLU A 22 -7.40 1.14 0.49
N ILE A 23 -7.11 2.38 0.09
CA ILE A 23 -6.02 3.20 0.65
C ILE A 23 -6.26 3.47 2.15
N GLU A 24 -7.48 3.83 2.56
CA GLU A 24 -7.82 4.04 3.96
C GLU A 24 -7.67 2.76 4.78
N THR A 25 -8.10 1.62 4.24
CA THR A 25 -7.92 0.32 4.87
C THR A 25 -6.44 0.00 5.05
N LEU A 26 -5.60 0.23 4.03
CA LEU A 26 -4.16 0.03 4.09
C LEU A 26 -3.49 0.89 5.17
N LYS A 27 -3.97 2.13 5.37
CA LYS A 27 -3.51 3.01 6.46
C LYS A 27 -3.97 2.51 7.83
N LEU A 28 -5.23 2.09 7.96
CA LEU A 28 -5.79 1.57 9.20
C LEU A 28 -5.06 0.32 9.69
N ILE A 29 -4.68 -0.57 8.78
CA ILE A 29 -3.87 -1.76 9.12
C ILE A 29 -2.38 -1.45 9.31
N ASN A 30 -1.99 -0.17 9.27
CA ASN A 30 -0.63 0.31 9.45
C ASN A 30 0.37 -0.38 8.50
N ILE A 31 0.08 -0.41 7.19
CA ILE A 31 1.00 -1.00 6.22
C ILE A 31 2.32 -0.21 6.08
N GLU A 32 2.28 1.08 6.43
CA GLU A 32 3.42 2.01 6.37
C GLU A 32 4.59 1.52 7.22
N GLN A 33 4.34 0.78 8.31
CA GLN A 33 5.39 0.21 9.13
C GLN A 33 6.37 -0.64 8.31
N PHE A 34 5.90 -1.35 7.28
CA PHE A 34 6.70 -2.25 6.45
C PHE A 34 7.48 -1.52 5.35
N LEU A 35 7.22 -0.23 5.12
CA LEU A 35 7.89 0.56 4.09
C LEU A 35 9.25 1.10 4.57
N ASP A 36 9.52 1.03 5.88
CA ASP A 36 10.79 1.46 6.45
C ASP A 36 11.86 0.36 6.37
N GLN A 37 12.87 0.58 5.52
CA GLN A 37 14.01 -0.33 5.34
C GLN A 37 14.89 -0.49 6.59
N THR A 38 14.81 0.41 7.55
CA THR A 38 15.62 0.29 8.78
C THR A 38 14.99 -0.65 9.79
N ARG A 39 13.69 -0.92 9.65
CA ARG A 39 12.92 -1.69 10.60
C ARG A 39 13.03 -3.19 10.35
N GLU A 40 13.14 -3.93 11.44
CA GLU A 40 13.23 -5.38 11.44
C GLU A 40 11.95 -6.01 12.01
N PHE A 41 11.51 -7.09 11.38
CA PHE A 41 10.29 -7.82 11.70
C PHE A 41 10.60 -9.28 11.98
N THR A 42 9.97 -9.80 13.02
CA THR A 42 9.96 -11.23 13.37
C THR A 42 8.52 -11.71 13.42
N SER A 43 8.32 -13.03 13.47
CA SER A 43 6.96 -13.57 13.63
C SER A 43 6.31 -13.11 14.93
N ASP A 44 7.09 -12.98 16.00
CA ASP A 44 6.58 -12.57 17.31
C ASP A 44 6.23 -11.08 17.35
N SER A 45 7.06 -10.22 16.72
CA SER A 45 6.79 -8.77 16.68
C SER A 45 5.52 -8.40 15.92
N LEU A 46 5.04 -9.27 15.01
CA LEU A 46 3.83 -9.03 14.22
C LEU A 46 2.61 -9.80 14.73
N LYS A 47 2.72 -10.49 15.86
CA LYS A 47 1.64 -11.34 16.38
C LYS A 47 0.40 -10.52 16.74
N GLU A 48 0.55 -9.46 17.52
CA GLU A 48 -0.55 -8.56 17.92
C GLU A 48 -1.20 -7.90 16.70
N TRP A 49 -0.39 -7.51 15.72
CA TRP A 49 -0.88 -6.96 14.45
C TRP A 49 -1.74 -7.95 13.67
N LEU A 50 -1.33 -9.23 13.61
CA LEU A 50 -2.15 -10.26 12.98
C LEU A 50 -3.45 -10.52 13.76
N GLU A 51 -3.40 -10.53 15.09
CA GLU A 51 -4.59 -10.71 15.94
C GLU A 51 -5.63 -9.63 15.67
N GLN A 52 -5.20 -8.37 15.50
CA GLN A 52 -6.08 -7.27 15.09
C GLN A 52 -6.68 -7.49 13.69
N LEU A 53 -5.87 -7.90 12.72
CA LEU A 53 -6.36 -8.19 11.35
C LEU A 53 -7.39 -9.32 11.31
N ILE A 54 -7.26 -10.32 12.17
CA ILE A 54 -8.20 -11.45 12.24
C ILE A 54 -9.61 -10.99 12.65
N LEU A 55 -9.71 -9.92 13.46
CA LEU A 55 -10.99 -9.33 13.85
C LEU A 55 -11.74 -8.75 12.65
N TRP A 56 -11.02 -8.13 11.71
CA TRP A 56 -11.60 -7.48 10.52
C TRP A 56 -11.43 -8.29 9.23
N ARG A 57 -11.13 -9.59 9.32
CA ARG A 57 -10.79 -10.44 8.17
C ARG A 57 -11.84 -10.47 7.05
N HIS A 58 -13.13 -10.33 7.39
CA HIS A 58 -14.22 -10.35 6.41
C HIS A 58 -14.29 -9.03 5.64
N ASP A 59 -14.04 -7.92 6.32
CA ASP A 59 -13.97 -6.60 5.71
C ASP A 59 -12.74 -6.52 4.79
N LEU A 60 -11.59 -7.03 5.24
CA LEU A 60 -10.37 -7.11 4.43
C LEU A 60 -10.55 -7.99 3.18
N LYS A 61 -11.33 -9.07 3.28
CA LYS A 61 -11.69 -9.87 2.11
C LYS A 61 -12.55 -9.09 1.11
N THR A 62 -13.45 -8.26 1.62
CA THR A 62 -14.39 -7.47 0.80
C THR A 62 -13.67 -6.31 0.12
N VAL A 63 -12.82 -5.59 0.85
CA VAL A 63 -12.14 -4.39 0.36
C VAL A 63 -10.86 -4.72 -0.42
N LEU A 64 -10.00 -5.58 0.11
CA LEU A 64 -8.68 -5.87 -0.47
C LEU A 64 -8.66 -7.19 -1.27
N GLY A 65 -9.78 -7.92 -1.32
CA GLY A 65 -9.82 -9.26 -1.93
C GLY A 65 -9.00 -10.30 -1.16
N MET A 66 -8.59 -10.01 0.08
CA MET A 66 -7.66 -10.84 0.84
C MET A 66 -8.35 -11.66 1.93
N SER A 67 -8.24 -12.99 1.85
CA SER A 67 -8.71 -13.89 2.93
C SER A 67 -7.61 -14.20 3.94
N ILE A 68 -7.86 -14.00 5.23
CA ILE A 68 -6.93 -14.40 6.32
C ILE A 68 -7.49 -15.64 7.02
N ASN A 69 -6.69 -16.70 7.13
CA ASN A 69 -7.01 -17.91 7.87
C ASN A 69 -6.32 -17.90 9.25
N PRO A 70 -7.08 -17.76 10.37
CA PRO A 70 -6.50 -17.64 11.71
C PRO A 70 -5.63 -18.83 12.17
N GLU A 71 -5.89 -20.03 11.66
CA GLU A 71 -5.21 -21.26 12.10
C GLU A 71 -3.97 -21.59 11.27
N ARG A 72 -3.94 -21.14 10.01
CA ARG A 72 -2.91 -21.53 9.03
C ARG A 72 -1.96 -20.39 8.67
N ASP A 73 -2.44 -19.16 8.68
CA ASP A 73 -1.64 -18.02 8.25
C ASP A 73 -0.69 -17.57 9.36
N THR A 74 0.56 -17.30 8.98
CA THR A 74 1.56 -16.70 9.88
C THR A 74 1.58 -15.18 9.68
N PRO A 75 1.96 -14.38 10.70
CA PRO A 75 1.99 -12.92 10.58
C PRO A 75 2.84 -12.44 9.39
N ILE A 76 4.01 -13.07 9.19
CA ILE A 76 4.90 -12.76 8.07
C ILE A 76 4.27 -13.11 6.73
N ALA A 77 3.58 -14.26 6.62
CA ALA A 77 2.93 -14.65 5.36
C ALA A 77 1.81 -13.67 4.98
N VAL A 78 1.01 -13.21 5.96
CA VAL A 78 -0.03 -12.21 5.73
C VAL A 78 0.58 -10.87 5.31
N ALA A 79 1.62 -10.41 6.00
CA ALA A 79 2.34 -9.19 5.63
C ALA A 79 2.92 -9.26 4.21
N GLN A 80 3.57 -10.37 3.83
CA GLN A 80 4.10 -10.56 2.48
C GLN A 80 3.01 -10.56 1.41
N ARG A 81 1.86 -11.17 1.68
CA ARG A 81 0.71 -11.15 0.76
C ARG A 81 0.14 -9.75 0.60
N LEU A 82 0.02 -8.99 1.68
CA LEU A 82 -0.44 -7.59 1.65
C LEU A 82 0.50 -6.72 0.83
N LEU A 83 1.80 -6.84 1.05
CA LEU A 83 2.81 -6.13 0.28
C LEU A 83 2.80 -6.53 -1.19
N GLY A 84 2.50 -7.80 -1.48
CA GLY A 84 2.32 -8.30 -2.84
C GLY A 84 1.22 -7.58 -3.62
N LEU A 85 0.16 -7.09 -2.96
CA LEU A 85 -0.87 -6.25 -3.60
C LEU A 85 -0.29 -4.94 -4.15
N LEU A 86 0.77 -4.43 -3.52
CA LEU A 86 1.48 -3.21 -3.91
C LEU A 86 2.69 -3.50 -4.82
N GLY A 87 2.94 -4.77 -5.16
CA GLY A 87 4.17 -5.18 -5.87
C GLY A 87 5.43 -5.08 -5.02
N LEU A 88 5.29 -5.01 -3.69
CA LEU A 88 6.38 -4.91 -2.73
C LEU A 88 6.64 -6.25 -2.02
N LYS A 89 7.81 -6.39 -1.40
CA LYS A 89 8.20 -7.59 -0.67
C LYS A 89 9.20 -7.26 0.44
N MET A 90 9.04 -7.86 1.62
CA MET A 90 10.05 -7.78 2.68
C MET A 90 11.24 -8.69 2.36
N GLU A 91 12.44 -8.22 2.66
CA GLU A 91 13.68 -8.96 2.49
C GLU A 91 13.97 -9.83 3.72
N CYS A 92 14.38 -11.08 3.54
CA CYS A 92 14.78 -11.96 4.65
C CYS A 92 16.27 -11.77 4.94
N ILE A 93 16.62 -11.10 6.03
CA ILE A 93 18.02 -10.76 6.39
C ILE A 93 18.75 -11.95 7.01
N GLY A 94 18.02 -12.89 7.61
CA GLY A 94 18.61 -14.11 8.17
C GLY A 94 17.82 -14.67 9.35
N GLN A 95 18.52 -15.35 10.24
CA GLN A 95 17.98 -15.94 11.47
C GLN A 95 18.75 -15.38 12.66
N ARG A 96 18.04 -14.96 13.73
CA ARG A 96 18.67 -14.54 14.99
C ARG A 96 18.42 -15.59 16.07
N GLY A 97 19.46 -15.95 16.83
CA GLY A 97 19.37 -16.90 17.95
C GLY A 97 20.57 -17.86 18.07
N GLY A 98 20.78 -18.39 19.28
CA GLY A 98 21.82 -19.37 19.59
C GLY A 98 21.56 -20.76 18.96
N ARG A 99 22.46 -21.72 19.16
CA ARG A 99 22.31 -23.11 18.64
C ARG A 99 21.24 -23.92 19.40
N SER A 100 20.83 -23.47 20.58
CA SER A 100 19.98 -24.21 21.51
C SER A 100 18.50 -23.78 21.52
N GLU A 101 18.15 -22.69 20.84
CA GLU A 101 16.79 -22.13 20.82
C GLU A 101 16.26 -22.06 19.38
N LYS A 102 14.93 -22.10 19.22
CA LYS A 102 14.28 -21.85 17.93
C LYS A 102 14.79 -20.53 17.37
N ARG A 103 15.30 -20.55 16.14
CA ARG A 103 15.88 -19.37 15.47
C ARG A 103 14.81 -18.66 14.64
N PRO A 104 14.16 -17.61 15.13
CA PRO A 104 13.21 -16.85 14.33
C PRO A 104 13.93 -16.23 13.12
N ARG A 105 13.26 -16.29 11.97
CA ARG A 105 13.66 -15.54 10.77
C ARG A 105 13.39 -14.06 11.00
N VAL A 106 14.33 -13.23 10.56
CA VAL A 106 14.24 -11.77 10.64
C VAL A 106 14.08 -11.22 9.23
N TYR A 107 13.12 -10.33 9.08
CA TYR A 107 12.76 -9.67 7.83
C TYR A 107 13.01 -8.17 7.95
N ARG A 108 13.42 -7.53 6.86
CA ARG A 108 13.55 -6.08 6.73
C ARG A 108 12.33 -5.49 6.06
N GLY A 109 12.01 -4.24 6.35
CA GLY A 109 11.06 -3.48 5.54
C GLY A 109 11.45 -3.41 4.06
N CYS A 110 10.46 -3.12 3.23
CA CYS A 110 10.52 -3.17 1.78
C CYS A 110 11.41 -2.07 1.19
N ASN A 111 12.02 -2.37 0.04
CA ASN A 111 12.57 -1.33 -0.82
C ASN A 111 11.48 -0.70 -1.67
N ILE A 112 11.15 0.56 -1.39
CA ILE A 112 10.14 1.35 -2.11
C ILE A 112 10.65 1.81 -3.49
N ASN A 113 11.97 1.84 -3.69
CA ASN A 113 12.60 2.31 -4.93
C ASN A 113 13.63 1.29 -5.46
N PRO A 114 13.19 0.11 -5.93
CA PRO A 114 14.10 -0.95 -6.36
C PRO A 114 14.85 -0.65 -7.67
N ASP A 115 14.35 0.27 -8.50
CA ASP A 115 14.86 0.56 -9.85
C ASP A 115 15.21 2.04 -10.07
N ASP A 116 15.53 2.76 -8.99
CA ASP A 116 15.94 4.17 -9.02
C ASP A 116 14.97 5.14 -9.72
N ARG A 117 13.68 4.77 -9.82
CA ARG A 117 12.60 5.64 -10.32
C ARG A 117 12.58 6.99 -9.65
N GLN A 118 12.92 7.05 -8.35
CA GLN A 118 13.00 8.31 -7.63
C GLN A 118 14.01 9.28 -8.24
N ALA A 119 15.18 8.80 -8.69
CA ALA A 119 16.19 9.64 -9.33
C ALA A 119 15.70 10.21 -10.68
N ILE A 120 14.94 9.41 -11.44
CA ILE A 120 14.31 9.86 -12.69
C ILE A 120 13.26 10.94 -12.38
N PHE A 121 12.41 10.69 -11.38
CA PHE A 121 11.37 11.63 -10.97
C PHE A 121 11.95 12.96 -10.48
N GLU A 122 13.00 12.93 -9.65
CA GLU A 122 13.73 14.12 -9.23
C GLU A 122 14.32 14.89 -10.42
N ARG A 123 14.85 14.19 -11.42
CA ARG A 123 15.37 14.82 -12.64
C ARG A 123 14.24 15.52 -13.41
N TRP A 124 13.06 14.91 -13.53
CA TRP A 124 11.91 15.53 -14.19
C TRP A 124 11.41 16.75 -13.42
N LEU A 125 11.29 16.65 -12.09
CA LEU A 125 10.94 17.77 -11.22
C LEU A 125 11.93 18.93 -11.39
N LYS A 126 13.24 18.67 -11.39
CA LYS A 126 14.27 19.70 -11.61
C LYS A 126 14.15 20.36 -12.98
N ARG A 127 13.86 19.57 -14.03
CA ARG A 127 13.65 20.09 -15.40
C ARG A 127 12.42 20.99 -15.46
N ASP A 128 11.32 20.56 -14.86
CA ASP A 128 10.05 21.29 -14.93
C ASP A 128 10.10 22.54 -14.04
N ALA A 129 10.71 22.47 -12.85
CA ALA A 129 10.99 23.65 -12.02
C ALA A 129 11.79 24.73 -12.78
N LYS A 130 12.77 24.32 -13.60
CA LYS A 130 13.50 25.25 -14.47
C LYS A 130 12.61 25.95 -15.50
N LYS A 131 11.64 25.25 -16.10
CA LYS A 131 10.70 25.86 -17.05
C LYS A 131 9.86 26.96 -16.40
N TYR A 132 9.48 26.79 -15.13
CA TYR A 132 8.67 27.76 -14.40
C TYR A 132 9.49 28.90 -13.78
N CYS A 133 10.78 28.71 -13.47
CA CYS A 133 11.62 29.79 -12.95
C CYS A 133 12.26 30.68 -14.02
N ASP A 134 12.38 30.22 -15.27
CA ASP A 134 13.05 30.93 -16.37
C ASP A 134 12.09 31.77 -17.24
N GLY A 135 10.86 32.02 -16.77
CA GLY A 135 9.93 32.98 -17.37
C GLY A 135 9.40 32.65 -18.78
N SER A 136 9.71 31.49 -19.35
CA SER A 136 9.21 31.08 -20.67
C SER A 136 7.76 30.61 -20.58
N VAL A 137 6.83 31.57 -20.56
CA VAL A 137 5.39 31.33 -20.77
C VAL A 137 5.21 30.99 -22.25
N HIS A 138 5.34 29.72 -22.64
CA HIS A 138 4.83 29.30 -23.94
C HIS A 138 3.34 29.00 -23.77
N ALA A 139 2.51 30.01 -24.05
CA ALA A 139 1.07 29.82 -24.17
C ALA A 139 0.81 28.74 -25.24
N PRO A 140 -0.10 27.78 -25.03
CA PRO A 140 -0.49 26.86 -26.07
C PRO A 140 -1.10 27.68 -27.21
N SER A 141 -0.51 27.60 -28.40
CA SER A 141 -1.12 28.11 -29.62
C SER A 141 -2.39 27.30 -29.88
N ASN A 142 -3.54 27.85 -29.53
CA ASN A 142 -4.82 27.37 -30.02
C ASN A 142 -4.86 27.60 -31.53
N ASN A 143 -4.49 26.57 -32.29
CA ASN A 143 -4.95 26.39 -33.65
C ASN A 143 -6.09 25.37 -33.58
N ILE A 144 -7.32 25.86 -33.64
CA ILE A 144 -8.52 25.38 -34.36
C ILE A 144 -9.67 26.32 -33.98
#